data_AF-A0AAJ6NWR1-F1
#
_entry.id   AF-A0AAJ6NWR1-F1
#
_cell.length_a   1.000
_cell.length_b   1.000
_cell.length_c   1.000
_cell.angle_alpha   90.00
_cell.angle_beta   90.00
_cell.angle_gamma   90.00
#
_symmetry.space_group_name_H-M   'P 1'
#
loop_
_entity.id
_entity.type
_entity.pdbx_description
1 polymer ?
#
loop_
_entity_poly.entity_id
_entity_poly.type
_entity_poly.pdbx_seq_one_letter_code
_entity_poly.pdbx_strand_id
1 'polypeptide(L)'
;MKPSNIRTKLLKEINLVPEEKLEELYNFIYYFRVGVEASKSTPEEIMQFAGCWNGMSDETFADLNEEIITRRQQAFSKRRSDETSFD
;
A
#
# COMPACT_ATOMS: atom_id res chain seq x y z
N MET A 1 18.41 29.35 8.81
CA MET A 1 18.39 28.59 7.55
C MET A 1 16.97 28.64 7.00
N LYS A 2 16.70 29.24 5.85
CA LYS A 2 15.35 29.17 5.24
C LYS A 2 15.10 27.70 4.86
N PRO A 3 13.94 27.10 5.19
CA PRO A 3 13.62 25.77 4.71
C PRO A 3 13.70 25.84 3.18
N SER A 4 14.64 25.10 2.58
CA SER A 4 14.78 25.16 1.13
C SER A 4 13.49 24.59 0.58
N ASN A 5 12.71 25.43 -0.11
CA ASN A 5 11.46 25.00 -0.69
C ASN A 5 11.81 23.88 -1.71
N ILE A 6 11.37 22.66 -1.42
CA ILE A 6 11.64 21.49 -2.25
C ILE A 6 11.26 21.73 -3.71
N ARG A 7 10.22 22.54 -3.96
CA ARG A 7 9.81 22.95 -5.32
C ARG A 7 10.90 23.75 -6.02
N THR A 8 11.57 24.64 -5.31
CA THR A 8 12.67 25.44 -5.87
C THR A 8 13.88 24.57 -6.21
N LYS A 9 14.16 23.54 -5.42
CA LYS A 9 15.22 22.57 -5.75
C LYS A 9 14.83 21.74 -6.98
N LEU A 10 13.60 21.23 -7.02
CA LEU A 10 13.11 20.42 -8.13
C LEU A 10 13.13 21.20 -9.46
N LEU A 11 12.66 22.45 -9.48
CA LEU A 11 12.69 23.28 -10.69
C LEU A 11 14.12 23.52 -11.20
N LYS A 12 15.10 23.66 -10.31
CA LYS A 12 16.50 23.80 -10.70
C LYS A 12 17.03 22.53 -11.38
N GLU A 13 16.75 21.36 -10.81
CA GLU A 13 17.17 20.09 -11.40
C GLU A 13 16.51 19.85 -12.76
N ILE A 14 15.21 20.11 -12.90
CA ILE A 14 14.49 19.97 -14.17
C ILE A 14 15.12 20.83 -15.26
N ASN A 15 15.53 22.06 -14.95
CA ASN A 15 16.17 22.96 -15.92
C ASN A 15 17.58 22.52 -16.36
N LEU A 16 18.21 21.59 -15.64
CA LEU A 16 19.52 21.04 -16.01
C LEU A 16 19.41 19.76 -16.86
N VAL A 17 18.19 19.25 -17.06
CA VAL A 17 17.96 18.02 -17.84
C VAL A 17 18.12 18.32 -19.34
N PRO A 18 18.85 17.47 -20.09
CA PRO A 18 18.96 17.58 -21.53
C PRO A 18 17.60 17.50 -22.24
N GLU A 19 17.45 18.23 -23.36
CA GLU A 19 16.20 18.34 -24.12
C GLU A 19 15.62 16.96 -24.49
N GLU A 20 16.48 16.04 -24.92
CA GLU A 20 16.09 14.67 -25.31
C GLU A 20 15.49 13.83 -24.18
N LYS A 21 15.62 14.28 -22.92
CA LYS A 21 15.08 13.63 -21.73
C LYS A 21 13.89 14.36 -21.12
N LEU A 22 13.52 15.54 -21.63
CA LEU A 22 12.41 16.33 -21.09
C LEU A 22 11.06 15.64 -21.30
N GLU A 23 10.86 14.93 -22.40
CA GLU A 23 9.63 14.18 -22.66
C GLU A 23 9.43 13.02 -21.66
N GLU A 24 10.51 12.27 -21.38
CA GLU A 24 10.52 11.19 -20.39
C GLU A 24 10.23 11.74 -18.98
N LEU A 25 10.88 12.86 -18.62
CA LEU A 25 10.66 13.53 -17.34
C LEU A 25 9.25 14.11 -17.21
N TYR A 26 8.70 14.68 -18.28
CA TYR A 26 7.32 15.17 -18.31
C TYR A 26 6.35 14.03 -18.04
N ASN A 27 6.49 12.90 -18.74
CA ASN A 27 5.64 11.73 -18.56
C ASN A 27 5.72 11.19 -17.13
N PHE A 28 6.90 11.16 -16.53
CA PHE A 28 7.10 10.77 -15.14
C PHE A 28 6.38 11.71 -14.16
N ILE A 29 6.56 13.02 -14.29
CA ILE A 29 5.89 14.01 -13.43
C ILE A 29 4.37 13.97 -13.64
N TYR A 30 3.93 13.80 -14.89
CA TYR A 30 2.53 13.67 -15.26
C TYR A 30 1.89 12.44 -14.60
N TYR A 31 2.60 11.31 -14.55
CA TYR A 31 2.17 10.12 -13.81
C TYR A 31 1.99 10.40 -12.32
N PHE A 32 2.87 11.17 -11.67
CA PHE A 32 2.66 11.54 -10.26
C PHE A 32 1.46 12.46 -10.04
N ARG A 33 1.11 13.29 -11.03
CA ARG A 33 -0.05 14.18 -10.96
C ARG A 33 -1.37 13.46 -11.21
N VAL A 34 -1.42 12.57 -12.19
CA VAL A 34 -2.66 11.94 -12.69
C VAL A 34 -2.73 10.45 -12.35
N GLY A 35 -1.62 9.73 -12.51
CA GLY A 35 -1.52 8.30 -12.26
C GLY A 35 -1.65 7.92 -10.78
N VAL A 36 -1.22 8.78 -9.84
CA VAL A 36 -1.39 8.54 -8.40
C VAL A 36 -2.86 8.68 -7.94
N GLU A 37 -3.66 9.48 -8.65
CA GLU A 37 -5.12 9.51 -8.43
C GLU A 37 -5.79 8.25 -8.97
N ALA A 38 -5.29 7.70 -10.08
CA ALA A 38 -5.77 6.45 -10.68
C ALA A 38 -5.28 5.17 -9.95
N SER A 39 -4.14 5.23 -9.24
CA SER A 39 -3.55 4.08 -8.55
C SER A 39 -4.13 3.82 -7.16
N LYS A 40 -5.14 4.58 -6.72
CA LYS A 40 -5.99 4.14 -5.61
C LYS A 40 -6.90 3.04 -6.14
N SER A 41 -6.36 1.82 -6.25
CA SER A 41 -7.13 0.61 -6.46
C SER A 41 -8.35 0.66 -5.56
N THR A 42 -9.53 0.76 -6.13
CA THR A 42 -10.74 0.88 -5.33
C THR A 42 -10.98 -0.49 -4.67
N PRO A 43 -11.61 -0.55 -3.48
CA PRO A 43 -11.96 -1.82 -2.86
C PRO A 43 -12.66 -2.79 -3.83
N GLU A 44 -13.45 -2.25 -4.77
CA GLU A 44 -14.12 -3.01 -5.83
C GLU A 44 -13.15 -3.70 -6.80
N GLU A 45 -12.06 -3.02 -7.21
CA GLU A 45 -11.01 -3.62 -8.05
C GLU A 45 -10.18 -4.67 -7.31
N ILE A 46 -10.07 -4.57 -5.99
CA ILE A 46 -9.42 -5.60 -5.17
C ILE A 46 -10.35 -6.81 -5.01
N MET A 47 -11.65 -6.56 -4.80
CA MET A 47 -12.68 -7.59 -4.67
C MET A 47 -12.94 -8.39 -5.96
N GLN A 48 -12.66 -7.84 -7.14
CA GLN A 48 -12.80 -8.60 -8.40
C GLN A 48 -11.87 -9.83 -8.47
N PHE A 49 -10.72 -9.76 -7.78
CA PHE A 49 -9.78 -10.88 -7.67
C PHE A 49 -10.12 -11.82 -6.50
N ALA A 50 -11.06 -11.41 -5.64
CA ALA A 50 -11.61 -12.22 -4.56
C ALA A 50 -12.76 -13.11 -5.05
N GLY A 51 -12.72 -13.60 -6.29
CA GLY A 51 -13.80 -14.40 -6.91
C GLY A 51 -14.24 -15.63 -6.11
N CYS A 52 -13.38 -16.16 -5.23
CA CYS A 52 -13.71 -17.25 -4.30
C CYS A 52 -14.74 -16.86 -3.22
N TRP A 53 -14.92 -15.57 -2.97
CA TRP A 53 -15.77 -15.02 -1.92
C TRP A 53 -17.15 -14.59 -2.44
N ASN A 54 -17.30 -14.42 -3.76
CA ASN A 54 -18.56 -13.97 -4.37
C ASN A 54 -19.71 -14.98 -4.24
N GLY A 55 -19.40 -16.25 -3.94
CA GLY A 55 -20.38 -17.31 -3.67
C GLY A 55 -20.54 -17.65 -2.17
N MET A 56 -19.83 -16.95 -1.29
CA MET A 56 -19.90 -17.15 0.15
C MET A 56 -21.03 -16.29 0.71
N SER A 57 -21.89 -16.84 1.57
CA SER A 57 -22.89 -16.04 2.28
C SER A 57 -22.21 -15.16 3.33
N ASP A 58 -22.85 -14.03 3.66
CA ASP A 58 -22.37 -13.14 4.72
C ASP A 58 -22.22 -13.85 6.07
N GLU A 59 -23.08 -14.84 6.34
CA GLU A 59 -23.03 -15.70 7.52
C GLU A 59 -21.75 -16.56 7.53
N THR A 60 -21.46 -17.27 6.43
CA THR A 60 -20.24 -18.08 6.31
C THR A 60 -18.98 -17.21 6.35
N PHE A 61 -19.04 -16.00 5.81
CA PHE A 61 -17.95 -15.03 5.90
C PHE A 61 -17.72 -14.58 7.35
N ALA A 62 -18.78 -14.26 8.08
CA ALA A 62 -18.71 -13.86 9.48
C ALA A 62 -18.11 -14.97 10.36
N ASP A 63 -18.57 -16.20 10.19
CA ASP A 63 -18.06 -17.37 10.92
C ASP A 63 -16.56 -17.61 10.65
N LEU A 64 -16.15 -17.56 9.38
CA LEU A 64 -14.75 -17.70 8.99
C LEU A 64 -13.89 -16.57 9.58
N ASN A 65 -14.41 -15.34 9.61
CA ASN A 65 -13.70 -14.19 10.15
C ASN A 65 -13.51 -14.32 11.67
N GLU A 66 -14.53 -14.74 12.42
CA GLU A 66 -14.42 -15.05 13.84
C GLU A 66 -13.38 -16.15 14.09
N GLU A 67 -13.42 -17.24 13.33
CA GLU A 67 -12.47 -18.34 13.45
C GLU A 67 -11.01 -17.88 13.23
N ILE A 68 -10.77 -17.06 12.20
CA ILE A 68 -9.45 -16.48 11.92
C ILE A 68 -8.98 -15.59 13.06
N ILE A 69 -9.86 -14.73 13.61
CA ILE A 69 -9.56 -13.84 14.73
C ILE A 69 -9.17 -14.68 15.97
N THR A 70 -9.97 -15.68 16.33
CA THR A 70 -9.72 -16.56 17.46
C THR A 70 -8.38 -17.30 17.30
N ARG A 71 -8.12 -17.89 16.12
CA ARG A 71 -6.85 -18.59 15.88
C ARG A 71 -5.64 -17.67 15.96
N ARG A 72 -5.74 -16.43 15.44
CA ARG A 72 -4.65 -15.45 15.57
C ARG A 72 -4.40 -15.12 17.03
N GLN A 73 -5.44 -14.81 17.81
CA GLN A 73 -5.31 -14.53 19.24
C GLN A 73 -4.65 -15.69 20.00
N GLN A 74 -5.04 -16.94 19.70
CA GLN A 74 -4.48 -18.15 20.32
C GLN A 74 -3.03 -18.44 19.89
N ALA A 75 -2.69 -18.20 18.61
CA ALA A 75 -1.33 -18.39 18.13
C ALA A 75 -0.33 -17.41 18.78
N PHE A 76 -0.78 -16.19 19.08
CA PHE A 76 0.05 -15.17 19.74
C PHE A 76 0.02 -15.24 21.27
N SER A 77 -0.95 -15.92 21.88
CA SER A 77 -0.94 -16.18 23.33
C SER A 77 0.05 -17.28 23.72
N LYS A 78 0.23 -18.32 22.88
CA LYS A 78 1.21 -19.40 23.12
C LYS A 78 2.68 -18.98 23.00
N ARG A 79 3.00 -17.95 22.22
CA ARG A 79 4.40 -17.56 21.97
C ARG A 79 5.04 -16.79 23.11
N ARG A 80 4.29 -16.31 24.10
CA ARG A 80 4.81 -15.41 25.13
C ARG A 80 5.29 -16.12 26.40
N SER A 81 4.96 -17.39 26.60
CA SER A 81 5.33 -18.16 27.80
C SER A 81 6.58 -19.02 27.65
N ASP A 82 6.96 -19.38 26.42
CA ASP A 82 7.99 -20.42 26.20
C ASP A 82 9.37 -19.82 25.84
N GLU A 83 9.52 -18.50 25.81
CA GLU A 83 10.80 -17.80 25.57
C GLU A 83 11.40 -17.14 26.84
N THR A 84 11.00 -17.58 28.05
CA THR A 84 11.65 -17.13 29.30
C THR A 84 12.06 -18.30 30.20
N SER A 85 12.87 -19.21 29.66
CA SER A 85 13.77 -20.01 30.50
C SER A 85 15.09 -20.27 29.80
N PHE A 86 16.03 -19.35 29.96
CA PHE A 86 17.46 -19.63 29.95
C PHE A 86 18.11 -18.72 31.01
N ASP A 87 18.55 -19.38 32.09
CA ASP A 87 19.43 -18.99 33.21
C ASP A 87 19.42 -17.54 33.76
#